data_AF-A0A1W9UA98-F1
#
_entry.id   AF-A0A1W9UA98-F1
#
_cell.length_a   1.000
_cell.length_b   1.000
_cell.length_c   1.000
_cell.angle_alpha   90.00
_cell.angle_beta   90.00
_cell.angle_gamma   90.00
#
_symmetry.space_group_name_H-M   'P 1'
#
loop_
_entity.id
_entity.type
_entity.pdbx_description
1 polymer ?
#
loop_
_entity_poly.entity_id
_entity_poly.type
_entity_poly.pdbx_seq_one_letter_code
_entity_poly.pdbx_strand_id
1 'polypeptide(L)'
;MKTRLLLVCICALLALLLGSVLAFEWYHAERIYPGARVRGVDVGGMRPGEAAAALADGLGLNDSLVTLRGPDRSWGIRPTDLGLRLDAPATLAPAYNLGREFSWSGNMLVHLELLLLGFDLPPVTVYDERVARLYLETLAEQVDFPPTDASLSLDGAIPVVNPAQPGRRLDVEATLTALTP
;
A
#
# COMPACT_ATOMS: atom_id res chain seq x y z
N MET A 1 8.21 -41.30 -51.11
CA MET A 1 8.36 -41.48 -49.65
C MET A 1 9.19 -40.35 -49.02
N LYS A 2 10.38 -40.02 -49.54
CA LYS A 2 11.27 -38.97 -49.00
C LYS A 2 10.63 -37.56 -48.93
N THR A 3 9.86 -37.16 -49.95
CA THR A 3 9.18 -35.84 -50.00
C THR A 3 8.06 -35.68 -48.98
N ARG A 4 7.31 -36.75 -48.69
CA ARG A 4 6.26 -36.75 -47.65
C ARG A 4 6.86 -36.65 -46.25
N LEU A 5 7.99 -37.33 -46.01
CA LEU A 5 8.72 -37.25 -44.75
C LEU A 5 9.28 -35.83 -44.53
N LEU A 6 9.82 -35.22 -45.59
CA LEU A 6 10.35 -33.86 -45.57
C LEU A 6 9.25 -32.82 -45.24
N LEU A 7 8.07 -32.96 -45.86
CA LEU A 7 6.91 -32.10 -45.58
C LEU A 7 6.42 -32.22 -44.14
N VAL A 8 6.35 -33.43 -43.58
CA VAL A 8 5.96 -33.65 -42.18
C VAL A 8 6.97 -33.02 -41.22
N CYS A 9 8.28 -33.17 -41.48
CA CYS A 9 9.32 -32.54 -40.68
C CYS A 9 9.25 -31.00 -40.74
N ILE A 10 9.00 -30.42 -41.93
CA ILE A 10 8.86 -28.97 -42.09
C ILE A 10 7.62 -28.44 -41.36
N CYS A 11 6.48 -29.13 -41.45
CA CYS A 11 5.25 -28.74 -40.73
C CYS A 11 5.41 -28.86 -39.21
N ALA A 12 6.08 -29.91 -38.72
CA ALA A 12 6.35 -30.07 -37.29
C ALA A 12 7.28 -28.97 -36.76
N LEU A 13 8.30 -28.60 -37.53
CA LEU A 13 9.24 -27.53 -37.17
C LEU A 13 8.55 -26.15 -37.18
N LEU A 14 7.68 -25.89 -38.16
CA LEU A 14 6.86 -24.67 -38.21
C LEU A 14 5.87 -24.59 -37.04
N ALA A 15 5.23 -25.70 -36.68
CA ALA A 15 4.31 -25.74 -35.53
C ALA A 15 5.04 -25.52 -34.20
N LEU A 16 6.26 -26.07 -34.05
CA LEU A 16 7.10 -25.84 -32.88
C LEU A 16 7.53 -24.37 -32.78
N LEU A 17 7.89 -23.76 -33.91
CA LEU A 17 8.35 -22.38 -33.99
C LEU A 17 7.21 -21.37 -33.75
N LEU A 18 6.01 -21.64 -34.29
CA LEU A 18 4.81 -20.87 -33.95
C LEU A 18 4.41 -21.05 -32.48
N GLY A 19 4.44 -22.29 -31.97
CA GLY A 19 4.13 -22.59 -30.58
C GLY A 19 5.08 -21.91 -29.59
N SER A 20 6.37 -21.81 -29.92
CA SER A 20 7.33 -21.10 -29.08
C SER A 20 7.11 -19.59 -29.10
N VAL A 21 6.75 -19.00 -30.25
CA VAL A 21 6.44 -17.57 -30.35
C VAL A 21 5.18 -17.23 -29.55
N LEU A 22 4.14 -18.05 -29.63
CA LEU A 22 2.91 -17.87 -28.85
C LEU A 22 3.12 -18.07 -27.35
N ALA A 23 3.93 -19.05 -26.94
CA ALA A 23 4.27 -19.26 -25.53
C ALA A 23 5.13 -18.12 -24.97
N PHE A 24 6.01 -17.54 -25.80
CA PHE A 24 6.84 -16.41 -25.45
C PHE A 24 6.03 -15.11 -25.33
N GLU A 25 5.12 -14.84 -26.27
CA GLU A 25 4.17 -13.72 -26.16
C GLU A 25 3.25 -13.86 -24.94
N TRP A 26 2.76 -15.06 -24.62
CA TRP A 26 1.97 -15.30 -23.41
C TRP A 26 2.80 -15.03 -22.14
N TYR A 27 4.07 -15.42 -22.12
CA TYR A 27 4.93 -15.21 -20.95
C TYR A 27 5.29 -13.74 -20.71
N HIS A 28 5.32 -12.92 -21.77
CA HIS A 28 5.79 -11.52 -21.75
C HIS A 28 4.71 -10.45 -21.98
N ALA A 29 3.49 -10.79 -22.36
CA ALA A 29 2.42 -9.81 -22.62
C ALA A 29 2.09 -8.94 -21.39
N GLU A 30 2.27 -9.47 -20.18
CA GLU A 30 1.76 -8.89 -18.92
C GLU A 30 2.85 -8.28 -18.02
N ARG A 31 3.92 -7.69 -18.57
CA ARG A 31 4.98 -7.04 -17.77
C ARG A 31 5.00 -5.52 -17.92
N ILE A 32 5.43 -4.83 -16.87
CA ILE A 32 5.69 -3.40 -16.85
C ILE A 32 7.02 -3.14 -17.57
N TYR A 33 7.12 -2.06 -18.35
CA TYR A 33 8.36 -1.74 -19.03
C TYR A 33 9.49 -1.41 -18.04
N PRO A 34 10.75 -1.79 -18.32
CA PRO A 34 11.89 -1.46 -17.47
C PRO A 34 12.04 0.06 -17.25
N GLY A 35 12.52 0.44 -16.07
CA GLY A 35 12.73 1.85 -15.69
C GLY A 35 11.57 2.49 -14.92
N ALA A 36 10.42 1.82 -14.80
CA ALA A 36 9.32 2.26 -13.94
C ALA A 36 9.64 2.01 -12.46
N ARG A 37 9.56 3.05 -11.65
CA ARG A 37 9.68 2.98 -10.19
C ARG A 37 8.46 3.58 -9.54
N VAL A 38 8.15 3.15 -8.32
CA VAL A 38 7.09 3.74 -7.50
C VAL A 38 7.64 3.98 -6.11
N ARG A 39 7.76 5.25 -5.74
CA ARG A 39 8.38 5.72 -4.49
C ARG A 39 9.73 5.03 -4.22
N GLY A 40 10.56 4.92 -5.25
CA GLY A 40 11.87 4.27 -5.19
C GLY A 40 11.89 2.73 -5.26
N VAL A 41 10.73 2.06 -5.26
CA VAL A 41 10.63 0.61 -5.50
C VAL A 41 10.65 0.35 -7.01
N ASP A 42 11.59 -0.47 -7.49
CA ASP A 42 11.66 -0.83 -8.90
C ASP A 42 10.56 -1.84 -9.25
N VAL A 43 9.63 -1.42 -10.10
CA VAL A 43 8.53 -2.27 -10.61
C VAL A 43 8.73 -2.61 -12.09
N GLY A 44 9.79 -2.09 -12.70
CA GLY A 44 10.12 -2.34 -14.10
C GLY A 44 10.46 -3.80 -14.35
N GLY A 45 9.93 -4.37 -15.44
CA GLY A 45 10.15 -5.77 -15.81
C GLY A 45 9.34 -6.80 -15.00
N MET A 46 8.66 -6.37 -13.93
CA MET A 46 7.77 -7.20 -13.12
C MET A 46 6.38 -7.32 -13.76
N ARG A 47 5.67 -8.40 -13.45
CA ARG A 47 4.23 -8.49 -13.73
C ARG A 47 3.44 -7.63 -12.73
N PRO A 48 2.26 -7.08 -13.07
CA PRO A 48 1.45 -6.29 -12.14
C PRO A 48 1.22 -6.97 -10.77
N GLY A 49 1.02 -8.29 -10.74
CA GLY A 49 0.89 -9.04 -9.49
C GLY A 49 2.17 -9.11 -8.66
N GLU A 50 3.32 -9.27 -9.31
CA GLU A 50 4.64 -9.27 -8.65
C GLU A 50 5.01 -7.87 -8.15
N ALA A 51 4.76 -6.86 -8.99
CA ALA A 51 4.95 -5.45 -8.65
C ALA A 51 4.06 -5.04 -7.46
N ALA A 52 2.81 -5.51 -7.41
CA ALA A 52 1.92 -5.24 -6.27
C ALA A 52 2.48 -5.81 -4.95
N ALA A 53 3.03 -7.02 -4.99
CA ALA A 53 3.67 -7.62 -3.82
C ALA A 53 4.96 -6.87 -3.42
N ALA A 54 5.79 -6.53 -4.39
CA ALA A 54 7.02 -5.75 -4.17
C ALA A 54 6.72 -4.36 -3.59
N LEU A 55 5.63 -3.71 -4.03
CA LEU A 55 5.19 -2.44 -3.46
C LEU A 55 4.62 -2.58 -2.05
N ALA A 56 3.84 -3.63 -1.79
CA ALA A 56 3.31 -3.86 -0.45
C ALA A 56 4.44 -4.03 0.59
N ASP A 57 5.52 -4.69 0.20
CA ASP A 57 6.72 -4.88 1.03
C ASP A 57 7.58 -3.60 1.09
N GLY A 58 7.97 -3.07 -0.07
CA GLY A 58 8.86 -1.92 -0.18
C GLY A 58 8.27 -0.61 0.34
N LEU A 59 6.94 -0.49 0.43
CA LEU A 59 6.33 0.70 1.01
C LEU A 59 6.28 0.70 2.55
N GLY A 60 6.53 -0.45 3.20
CA GLY A 60 6.52 -0.56 4.66
C GLY A 60 5.16 -0.24 5.29
N LEU A 61 4.05 -0.32 4.54
CA LEU A 61 2.71 0.02 5.07
C LEU A 61 2.28 -0.93 6.21
N ASN A 62 2.89 -2.11 6.28
CA ASN A 62 2.70 -3.08 7.35
C ASN A 62 3.59 -2.81 8.58
N ASP A 63 4.53 -1.86 8.50
CA ASP A 63 5.39 -1.48 9.60
C ASP A 63 4.70 -0.41 10.48
N SER A 64 5.15 -0.30 11.73
CA SER A 64 4.69 0.73 12.66
C SER A 64 5.23 2.12 12.29
N LEU A 65 4.69 2.71 11.21
CA LEU A 65 5.12 4.02 10.70
C LEU A 65 4.46 5.20 11.43
N VAL A 66 3.31 4.99 12.06
CA VAL A 66 2.58 6.05 12.79
C VAL A 66 2.78 5.85 14.29
N THR A 67 3.17 6.89 15.01
CA THR A 67 3.28 6.84 16.47
C THR A 67 2.25 7.76 17.09
N LEU A 68 1.28 7.20 17.81
CA LEU A 68 0.41 7.99 18.68
C LEU A 68 1.08 8.14 20.04
N ARG A 69 1.19 9.37 20.52
CA ARG A 69 1.80 9.68 21.81
C ARG A 69 0.73 10.15 22.79
N GLY A 70 0.49 9.34 23.81
CA GLY A 70 -0.32 9.74 24.95
C GLY A 70 0.53 10.32 26.08
N PRO A 71 -0.10 10.71 27.19
CA PRO A 71 0.61 11.27 28.35
C PRO A 71 1.53 10.25 29.02
N ASP A 72 1.11 8.98 29.07
CA ASP A 72 1.78 7.93 29.86
C ASP A 72 2.54 6.91 28.98
N ARG A 73 2.12 6.74 27.73
CA ARG A 73 2.68 5.73 26.80
C ARG A 73 2.54 6.17 25.35
N SER A 74 3.35 5.56 24.49
CA SER A 74 3.27 5.69 23.04
C SER A 74 2.85 4.37 22.39
N TRP A 75 2.10 4.46 21.30
CA TRP A 75 1.67 3.31 20.50
C TRP A 75 2.24 3.44 19.09
N GLY A 76 3.01 2.44 18.66
CA GLY A 76 3.39 2.28 17.27
C GLY A 76 2.26 1.58 16.52
N ILE A 77 1.75 2.22 15.48
CA ILE A 77 0.56 1.82 14.73
C ILE A 77 0.94 1.65 13.27
N ARG A 78 0.42 0.58 12.68
CA ARG A 78 0.59 0.32 11.26
C ARG A 78 -0.43 1.16 10.49
N PRO A 79 -0.05 1.88 9.43
CA PRO A 79 -1.00 2.60 8.59
C PRO A 79 -2.19 1.74 8.12
N THR A 80 -1.95 0.44 7.89
CA THR A 80 -3.01 -0.52 7.54
C THR A 80 -4.08 -0.69 8.62
N ASP A 81 -3.72 -0.56 9.89
CA ASP A 81 -4.67 -0.64 11.02
C ASP A 81 -5.53 0.63 11.11
N LEU A 82 -5.03 1.75 10.57
CA LEU A 82 -5.77 3.01 10.42
C LEU A 82 -6.57 3.06 9.11
N GLY A 83 -6.66 1.96 8.35
CA GLY A 83 -7.42 1.92 7.10
C GLY A 83 -6.69 2.50 5.90
N LEU A 84 -5.39 2.83 6.00
CA LEU A 84 -4.58 3.22 4.85
C LEU A 84 -4.16 1.98 4.06
N ARG A 85 -4.54 1.92 2.77
CA ARG A 85 -4.25 0.79 1.89
C ARG A 85 -3.65 1.28 0.58
N LEU A 86 -2.73 0.52 0.02
CA LEU A 86 -2.25 0.75 -1.35
C LEU A 86 -3.30 0.26 -2.35
N ASP A 87 -3.71 1.11 -3.27
CA ASP A 87 -4.42 0.70 -4.48
C ASP A 87 -3.39 0.32 -5.54
N ALA A 88 -2.96 -0.95 -5.49
CA ALA A 88 -1.95 -1.46 -6.41
C ALA A 88 -2.40 -1.39 -7.88
N PRO A 89 -3.64 -1.77 -8.25
CA PRO A 89 -4.15 -1.58 -9.61
C PRO A 89 -4.07 -0.13 -10.09
N ALA A 90 -4.54 0.84 -9.29
CA ALA A 90 -4.51 2.25 -9.68
C ALA A 90 -3.08 2.81 -9.76
N THR A 91 -2.18 2.34 -8.88
CA THR A 91 -0.77 2.74 -8.87
C THR A 91 0.00 2.18 -10.06
N LEU A 92 -0.27 0.93 -10.43
CA LEU A 92 0.47 0.22 -11.48
C LEU A 92 -0.10 0.45 -12.88
N ALA A 93 -1.36 0.85 -13.03
CA ALA A 93 -1.97 1.10 -14.34
C ALA A 93 -1.19 2.15 -15.16
N PRO A 94 -0.80 3.32 -14.61
CA PRO A 94 0.06 4.27 -15.32
C PRO A 94 1.42 3.68 -15.69
N ALA A 95 2.04 2.91 -14.79
CA ALA A 95 3.33 2.25 -15.05
C ALA A 95 3.23 1.20 -16.17
N TYR A 96 2.13 0.46 -16.21
CA TYR A 96 1.87 -0.58 -17.21
C TYR A 96 1.55 -0.01 -18.59
N ASN A 97 0.82 1.11 -18.63
CA ASN A 97 0.47 1.81 -19.88
C ASN A 97 1.61 2.67 -20.42
N LEU A 98 2.59 2.99 -19.58
CA LEU A 98 3.79 3.75 -19.93
C LEU A 98 4.51 3.06 -21.10
N GLY A 99 4.47 3.68 -22.28
CA GLY A 99 5.04 3.12 -23.51
C GLY A 99 4.11 2.26 -24.37
N ARG A 100 2.90 1.89 -23.89
CA ARG A 100 1.87 1.17 -24.69
C ARG A 100 0.89 2.11 -25.39
N GLU A 101 0.55 3.24 -24.76
CA GLU A 101 -0.35 4.24 -25.34
C GLU A 101 0.37 5.24 -26.27
N PHE A 102 1.69 5.34 -26.17
CA PHE A 102 2.49 6.25 -27.00
C PHE A 102 2.81 5.61 -28.35
N SER A 103 1.93 5.91 -29.32
CA SER A 103 2.01 5.54 -30.73
C SER A 103 3.42 5.64 -31.34
N TRP A 104 3.72 4.67 -32.22
CA TRP A 104 4.99 4.26 -32.82
C TRP A 104 5.85 5.36 -33.50
N SER A 105 5.36 6.59 -33.61
CA SER A 105 6.06 7.71 -34.27
C SER A 105 6.62 8.78 -33.32
N GLY A 106 6.36 8.68 -32.00
CA GLY A 106 6.56 9.79 -31.07
C GLY A 106 7.95 9.94 -30.43
N ASN A 107 8.52 8.92 -29.78
CA ASN A 107 9.58 9.21 -28.81
C ASN A 107 10.49 8.01 -28.44
N MET A 108 11.43 7.67 -29.32
CA MET A 108 12.56 6.79 -28.95
C MET A 108 13.39 7.40 -27.79
N LEU A 109 13.46 8.74 -27.74
CA LEU A 109 14.13 9.50 -26.67
C LEU A 109 13.50 9.24 -25.29
N VAL A 110 12.17 9.22 -25.18
CA VAL A 110 11.49 8.96 -23.90
C VAL A 110 11.74 7.53 -23.43
N HIS A 111 11.80 6.56 -24.34
CA HIS A 111 12.18 5.18 -23.98
C HIS A 111 13.63 5.09 -23.47
N LEU A 112 14.56 5.81 -24.10
CA LEU A 112 15.95 5.92 -23.67
C LEU A 112 16.07 6.64 -22.32
N GLU A 113 15.29 7.70 -22.12
CA GLU A 113 15.25 8.48 -20.89
C GLU A 113 14.64 7.67 -19.73
N LEU A 114 13.58 6.90 -19.99
CA LEU A 114 13.01 5.94 -19.03
C LEU A 114 14.02 4.85 -18.66
N LEU A 115 14.78 4.34 -19.61
CA LEU A 115 15.79 3.31 -19.35
C LEU A 115 17.00 3.88 -18.58
N LEU A 116 17.40 5.12 -18.87
CA LEU A 116 18.61 5.75 -18.32
C LEU A 116 18.38 6.46 -16.99
N LEU A 117 17.27 7.21 -16.85
CA LEU A 117 16.95 7.98 -15.64
C LEU A 117 15.91 7.29 -14.76
N GLY A 118 15.06 6.43 -15.33
CA GLY A 118 13.90 5.89 -14.63
C GLY A 118 12.81 6.94 -14.44
N PHE A 119 11.58 6.48 -14.21
CA PHE A 119 10.45 7.36 -13.90
C PHE A 119 9.78 6.90 -12.61
N ASP A 120 9.73 7.79 -11.63
CA ASP A 120 9.19 7.51 -10.30
C ASP A 120 7.73 8.00 -10.21
N LEU A 121 6.81 7.06 -10.04
CA LEU A 121 5.39 7.32 -9.93
C LEU A 121 4.98 7.42 -8.45
N PRO A 122 4.09 8.36 -8.09
CA PRO A 122 3.53 8.38 -6.75
C PRO A 122 2.59 7.17 -6.53
N PRO A 123 2.64 6.51 -5.36
CA PRO A 123 1.69 5.46 -5.04
C PRO A 123 0.31 6.05 -4.78
N VAL A 124 -0.72 5.37 -5.29
CA VAL A 124 -2.11 5.71 -5.03
C VAL A 124 -2.56 4.97 -3.77
N THR A 125 -2.84 5.71 -2.70
CA THR A 125 -3.33 5.15 -1.44
C THR A 125 -4.79 5.52 -1.20
N VAL A 126 -5.54 4.57 -0.66
CA VAL A 126 -6.93 4.76 -0.23
C VAL A 126 -6.96 4.77 1.29
N TYR A 127 -7.66 5.74 1.86
CA TYR A 127 -7.83 5.88 3.30
C TYR A 127 -9.30 5.67 3.67
N ASP A 128 -9.59 4.65 4.48
CA ASP A 128 -10.92 4.42 5.06
C ASP A 128 -10.98 5.01 6.48
N GLU A 129 -11.50 6.24 6.61
CA GLU A 129 -11.64 6.95 7.88
C GLU A 129 -12.47 6.17 8.90
N ARG A 130 -13.44 5.35 8.45
CA ARG A 130 -14.27 4.54 9.36
C ARG A 130 -13.43 3.49 10.09
N VAL A 131 -12.41 2.94 9.44
CA VAL A 131 -11.48 1.99 10.07
C VAL A 131 -10.60 2.70 11.09
N ALA A 132 -10.07 3.88 10.75
CA ALA A 132 -9.32 4.72 11.69
C ALA A 132 -10.15 5.07 12.93
N ARG A 133 -11.42 5.44 12.74
CA ARG A 133 -12.35 5.79 13.83
C ARG A 133 -12.54 4.62 14.79
N LEU A 134 -12.87 3.44 14.26
CA LEU A 134 -13.06 2.23 15.07
C LEU A 134 -11.79 1.86 15.85
N TYR A 135 -10.62 2.03 15.22
CA TYR A 135 -9.34 1.82 15.90
C TYR A 135 -9.15 2.81 17.07
N LEU A 136 -9.41 4.09 16.85
CA LEU A 136 -9.30 5.12 17.89
C LEU A 136 -10.31 4.94 19.02
N GLU A 137 -11.53 4.52 18.72
CA GLU A 137 -12.54 4.18 19.74
C GLU A 137 -12.08 3.01 20.62
N THR A 138 -11.49 1.98 20.02
CA THR A 138 -10.91 0.84 20.75
C THR A 138 -9.69 1.28 21.60
N LEU A 139 -8.95 2.27 21.12
CA LEU A 139 -7.84 2.85 21.88
C LEU A 139 -8.36 3.72 23.04
N ALA A 140 -9.45 4.47 22.84
CA ALA A 140 -10.10 5.31 23.84
C ALA A 140 -10.47 4.48 25.08
N GLU A 141 -11.07 3.30 24.90
CA GLU A 141 -11.41 2.38 26.01
C GLU A 141 -10.22 2.00 26.90
N GLN A 142 -8.99 2.07 26.38
CA GLN A 142 -7.78 1.72 27.13
C GLN A 142 -7.11 2.93 27.80
N VAL A 143 -7.40 4.15 27.35
CA VAL A 143 -6.71 5.38 27.80
C VAL A 143 -7.62 6.34 28.55
N ASP A 144 -8.92 6.18 28.39
CA ASP A 144 -9.95 6.97 29.03
C ASP A 144 -10.09 6.55 30.49
N PHE A 145 -10.13 7.54 31.37
CA PHE A 145 -10.46 7.32 32.78
C PHE A 145 -11.50 8.33 33.24
N PRO A 146 -12.58 7.87 33.88
CA PRO A 146 -13.66 8.74 34.30
C PRO A 146 -13.17 9.71 35.39
N PRO A 147 -13.70 10.95 35.42
CA PRO A 147 -13.47 11.85 36.55
C PRO A 147 -14.10 11.28 37.81
N THR A 148 -13.50 11.58 38.96
CA THR A 148 -14.07 11.26 40.28
C THR A 148 -14.45 12.54 40.98
N ASP A 149 -15.73 12.68 41.34
CA ASP A 149 -16.22 13.85 42.06
C ASP A 149 -15.68 13.93 43.49
N ALA A 150 -15.54 15.16 44.00
CA ALA A 150 -15.19 15.37 45.39
C ALA A 150 -16.31 14.85 46.29
N SER A 151 -15.95 14.13 47.36
CA SER A 151 -16.92 13.64 48.34
C SER A 151 -16.51 14.00 49.76
N LEU A 152 -17.49 14.24 50.62
CA LEU A 152 -17.28 14.41 52.05
C LEU A 152 -17.65 13.10 52.73
N SER A 153 -16.68 12.48 53.41
CA SER A 153 -16.87 11.28 54.21
C SER A 153 -16.69 11.60 55.69
N LEU A 154 -17.24 10.79 56.58
CA LEU A 154 -17.07 10.92 58.03
C LEU A 154 -16.27 9.73 58.54
N ASP A 155 -15.10 9.99 59.10
CA ASP A 155 -14.35 8.98 59.86
C ASP A 155 -14.71 9.13 61.34
N GLY A 156 -15.76 8.41 61.75
CA GLY A 156 -16.43 8.62 63.04
C GLY A 156 -17.17 9.97 63.08
N ALA A 157 -16.62 10.93 63.84
CA ALA A 157 -17.16 12.30 63.96
C ALA A 157 -16.31 13.35 63.21
N ILE A 158 -15.24 12.92 62.53
CA ILE A 158 -14.32 13.83 61.83
C ILE A 158 -14.71 13.87 60.35
N PRO A 159 -15.06 15.04 59.79
CA PRO A 159 -15.27 15.18 58.36
C PRO A 159 -13.95 15.06 57.60
N VAL A 160 -13.86 14.08 56.71
CA VAL A 160 -12.73 13.83 55.80
C VAL A 160 -13.17 14.17 54.38
N VAL A 161 -12.49 15.15 53.77
CA VAL A 161 -12.74 15.57 52.39
C VAL A 161 -11.91 14.70 51.44
N ASN A 162 -12.58 13.97 50.55
CA ASN A 162 -11.95 13.31 49.42
C ASN A 162 -11.95 14.29 48.23
N PRO A 163 -10.77 14.75 47.77
CA PRO A 163 -10.68 15.70 46.68
C PRO A 163 -11.16 15.09 45.35
N ALA A 164 -11.69 15.94 44.47
CA ALA A 164 -12.03 15.54 43.10
C ALA A 164 -10.76 15.16 42.33
N GLN A 165 -10.86 14.17 41.45
CA GLN A 165 -9.79 13.78 40.53
C GLN A 165 -10.25 13.98 39.08
N PRO A 166 -9.50 14.75 38.27
CA PRO A 166 -9.86 14.99 36.88
C PRO A 166 -9.77 13.70 36.06
N GLY A 167 -10.77 13.50 35.20
CA GLY A 167 -10.80 12.43 34.21
C GLY A 167 -9.98 12.77 32.97
N ARG A 168 -9.89 11.81 32.04
CA ARG A 168 -9.31 12.01 30.71
C ARG A 168 -10.10 11.21 29.70
N ARG A 169 -10.24 11.79 28.51
CA ARG A 169 -10.87 11.17 27.36
C ARG A 169 -10.08 11.47 26.09
N LEU A 170 -9.95 10.49 25.22
CA LEU A 170 -9.41 10.67 23.87
C LEU A 170 -10.41 11.45 23.01
N ASP A 171 -9.93 12.55 22.42
CA ASP A 171 -10.69 13.27 21.39
C ASP A 171 -10.50 12.56 20.05
N VAL A 172 -11.45 11.70 19.70
CA VAL A 172 -11.41 10.89 18.48
C VAL A 172 -11.51 11.78 17.23
N GLU A 173 -12.38 12.79 17.21
CA GLU A 173 -12.56 13.65 16.03
C GLU A 173 -11.31 14.52 15.77
N ALA A 174 -10.74 15.11 16.82
CA ALA A 174 -9.52 15.89 16.67
C ALA A 174 -8.35 15.01 16.21
N THR A 175 -8.26 13.78 16.73
CA THR A 175 -7.22 12.83 16.33
C THR A 175 -7.41 12.35 14.90
N LEU A 176 -8.64 12.04 14.47
CA LEU A 176 -8.94 11.70 13.08
C LEU A 176 -8.54 12.81 12.12
N THR A 177 -8.89 14.06 12.45
CA THR A 177 -8.52 15.23 11.65
C THR A 177 -7.00 15.37 11.48
N ALA A 178 -6.24 15.02 12.52
CA ALA A 178 -4.78 15.04 12.47
C ALA A 178 -4.16 13.84 11.70
N LEU A 179 -4.93 12.77 11.48
CA LEU A 179 -4.49 11.56 10.76
C LEU A 179 -4.83 11.59 9.27
N THR A 180 -5.69 12.50 8.84
CA THR A 180 -6.05 12.66 7.43
C THR A 180 -4.82 13.11 6.61
N PRO A 181 -4.44 12.35 5.56
CA PRO A 181 -3.26 12.66 4.74
C PRO A 181 -3.41 13.91 3.85
#